data_AF-A0A7V3VYH0-F1
#
_entry.id   AF-A0A7V3VYH0-F1
#
_cell.length_a   1.000
_cell.length_b   1.000
_cell.length_c   1.000
_cell.angle_alpha   90.00
_cell.angle_beta   90.00
_cell.angle_gamma   90.00
#
_symmetry.space_group_name_H-M   'P 1'
#
loop_
_entity.id
_entity.type
_entity.pdbx_description
1 polymer ?
#
loop_
_entity_poly.entity_id
_entity_poly.type
_entity_poly.pdbx_seq_one_letter_code
_entity_poly.pdbx_strand_id
1 'polypeptide(L)'
;MKTLAQIRAADALEAAKQPGMGLGQQGGDALSGFPMLIKSDGLLAALAFAVERKSNGQRKQPGAFLIASAIAKHLASDGIGIVDAEDADALVDELARASDASQLRRATAEALAFLNYLKRFVA
;
A
#
# COMPACT_ATOMS: atom_id res chain seq x y z
N MET A 1 2.82 -17.03 -18.88
CA MET A 1 2.27 -16.82 -17.52
C MET A 1 3.37 -16.19 -16.66
N LYS A 2 3.09 -15.09 -15.94
CA LYS A 2 4.06 -14.45 -15.05
C LYS A 2 3.98 -15.11 -13.67
N THR A 3 5.10 -15.21 -12.96
CA THR A 3 5.11 -15.63 -11.55
C THR A 3 4.72 -14.47 -10.64
N LEU A 4 4.31 -14.75 -9.40
CA LEU A 4 4.02 -13.71 -8.40
C LEU A 4 5.22 -12.78 -8.16
N ALA A 5 6.44 -13.32 -8.17
CA ALA A 5 7.66 -12.51 -8.04
C ALA A 5 7.84 -11.53 -9.21
N GLN A 6 7.51 -11.96 -10.43
CA GLN A 6 7.55 -11.08 -11.61
C GLN A 6 6.50 -9.97 -11.54
N ILE A 7 5.27 -10.29 -11.07
CA ILE A 7 4.20 -9.30 -10.92
C ILE A 7 4.58 -8.27 -9.84
N ARG A 8 4.97 -8.72 -8.65
CA ARG A 8 5.43 -7.84 -7.55
C ARG A 8 6.54 -6.90 -7.98
N ALA A 9 7.57 -7.43 -8.66
CA ALA A 9 8.69 -6.62 -9.11
C ALA A 9 8.29 -5.60 -10.19
N ALA A 10 7.44 -6.00 -11.15
CA ALA A 10 6.96 -5.11 -12.20
C ALA A 10 6.09 -3.97 -11.64
N ASP A 11 5.12 -4.30 -10.78
CA ASP A 11 4.24 -3.33 -10.15
C ASP A 11 5.02 -2.37 -9.24
N ALA A 12 6.04 -2.89 -8.53
CA ALA A 12 6.90 -2.09 -7.68
C ALA A 12 7.79 -1.12 -8.47
N LEU A 13 8.32 -1.56 -9.63
CA LEU A 13 9.08 -0.70 -10.54
C LEU A 13 8.21 0.43 -11.10
N GLU A 14 6.95 0.15 -11.43
CA GLU A 14 6.02 1.16 -11.90
C GLU A 14 5.65 2.15 -10.78
N ALA A 15 5.30 1.65 -9.61
CA ALA A 15 4.98 2.47 -8.45
C ALA A 15 6.15 3.37 -8.03
N ALA A 16 7.40 2.91 -8.14
CA ALA A 16 8.59 3.69 -7.80
C ALA A 16 8.78 4.94 -8.68
N LYS A 17 8.18 4.99 -9.88
CA LYS A 17 8.23 6.17 -10.76
C LYS A 17 7.34 7.32 -10.26
N GLN A 18 6.43 7.05 -9.34
CA GLN A 18 5.52 8.07 -8.82
C GLN A 18 6.29 9.14 -8.03
N PRO A 19 6.18 10.43 -8.38
CA PRO A 19 6.82 11.50 -7.62
C PRO A 19 6.41 11.48 -6.14
N GLY A 20 7.40 11.55 -5.26
CA GLY A 20 7.20 11.53 -3.81
C GLY A 20 6.96 10.14 -3.21
N MET A 21 7.03 9.07 -3.99
CA MET A 21 6.99 7.70 -3.46
C MET A 21 8.09 7.52 -2.41
N GLY A 22 7.73 6.95 -1.25
CA GLY A 22 8.66 6.73 -0.14
C GLY A 22 9.00 7.94 0.72
N LEU A 23 8.67 9.16 0.29
CA LEU A 23 8.93 10.36 1.08
C LEU A 23 7.89 10.51 2.19
N GLY A 24 8.35 10.47 3.43
CA GLY A 24 7.61 10.85 4.62
C GLY A 24 7.53 12.36 4.82
N GLN A 25 6.97 12.77 5.96
CA GLN A 25 6.97 14.18 6.33
C GLN A 25 8.40 14.72 6.41
N GLN A 26 8.60 15.96 5.98
CA GLN A 26 9.90 16.64 6.02
C GLN A 26 11.03 15.90 5.27
N GLY A 27 10.69 15.02 4.32
CA GLY A 27 11.67 14.24 3.56
C GLY A 27 12.20 12.99 4.27
N GLY A 28 11.54 12.53 5.35
CA GLY A 28 11.88 11.26 5.99
C GLY A 28 11.61 10.04 5.11
N ASP A 29 12.06 8.85 5.52
CA ASP A 29 11.81 7.60 4.81
C ASP A 29 10.55 6.90 5.36
N ALA A 30 9.42 7.07 4.66
CA ALA A 30 8.16 6.42 5.03
C ALA A 30 8.14 4.94 4.63
N LEU A 31 8.85 4.53 3.58
CA LEU A 31 8.84 3.16 3.06
C LEU A 31 9.59 2.18 3.98
N SER A 32 10.57 2.65 4.75
CA SER A 32 11.20 1.84 5.79
C SER A 32 10.27 1.58 6.99
N GLY A 33 9.40 2.53 7.33
CA GLY A 33 8.49 2.43 8.48
C GLY A 33 7.17 1.71 8.18
N PHE A 34 6.60 1.89 7.00
CA PHE A 34 5.25 1.40 6.66
C PHE A 34 5.09 -0.13 6.77
N PRO A 35 6.05 -0.97 6.33
CA PRO A 35 5.96 -2.43 6.54
C PRO A 35 5.96 -2.82 8.02
N MET A 36 6.65 -2.05 8.87
CA MET A 36 6.63 -2.30 10.32
C MET A 36 5.27 -1.94 10.90
N LEU A 37 4.67 -0.82 10.49
CA LEU A 37 3.32 -0.43 10.90
C LEU A 37 2.28 -1.52 10.57
N ILE A 38 2.34 -2.10 9.37
CA ILE A 38 1.46 -3.22 9.00
C ILE A 38 1.68 -4.44 9.91
N LYS A 39 2.95 -4.73 10.27
CA LYS A 39 3.27 -5.90 11.11
C LYS A 39 2.86 -5.72 12.57
N SER A 40 2.97 -4.51 13.12
CA SER A 40 2.64 -4.25 14.53
C SER A 40 1.14 -4.03 14.73
N ASP A 41 0.53 -3.25 13.84
CA ASP A 41 -0.82 -2.70 14.05
C ASP A 41 -1.84 -3.29 13.07
N GLY A 42 -1.38 -4.00 12.04
CA GLY A 42 -2.21 -4.60 11.00
C GLY A 42 -2.42 -3.69 9.79
N LEU A 43 -2.85 -4.30 8.67
CA LEU A 43 -3.05 -3.57 7.41
C LEU A 43 -4.14 -2.49 7.54
N LEU A 44 -5.28 -2.77 8.17
CA LEU A 44 -6.36 -1.79 8.31
C LEU A 44 -5.93 -0.55 9.11
N ALA A 45 -5.17 -0.73 10.19
CA ALA A 45 -4.65 0.40 10.98
C ALA A 45 -3.66 1.25 10.17
N ALA A 46 -2.76 0.59 9.42
CA ALA A 46 -1.82 1.28 8.53
C ALA A 46 -2.52 2.07 7.42
N LEU A 47 -3.61 1.52 6.86
CA LEU A 47 -4.43 2.21 5.86
C LEU A 47 -5.19 3.39 6.47
N ALA A 48 -5.78 3.23 7.65
CA ALA A 48 -6.44 4.32 8.37
C ALA A 48 -5.48 5.50 8.64
N PHE A 49 -4.23 5.20 9.04
CA PHE A 49 -3.17 6.20 9.16
C PHE A 49 -2.85 6.88 7.82
N ALA A 50 -2.77 6.13 6.73
CA ALA A 50 -2.44 6.64 5.40
C ALA A 50 -3.51 7.59 4.85
N VAL A 51 -4.79 7.32 5.12
CA VAL A 51 -5.90 8.14 4.61
C VAL A 51 -6.25 9.33 5.50
N GLU A 52 -5.66 9.42 6.69
CA GLU A 52 -5.94 10.46 7.69
C GLU A 52 -5.86 11.88 7.08
N ARG A 53 -6.87 12.71 7.40
CA ARG A 53 -6.99 14.10 6.93
C ARG A 53 -6.86 15.09 8.06
N LYS A 54 -6.29 16.25 7.76
CA LYS A 54 -6.32 17.43 8.62
C LYS A 54 -7.72 18.06 8.58
N SER A 55 -8.01 18.98 9.51
CA SER A 55 -9.28 19.73 9.54
C SER A 55 -9.56 20.53 8.27
N ASN A 56 -8.52 20.92 7.52
CA ASN A 56 -8.63 21.61 6.23
C ASN A 56 -8.81 20.65 5.03
N GLY A 57 -9.06 19.36 5.27
CA GLY A 57 -9.29 18.34 4.23
C GLY A 57 -8.04 17.78 3.56
N GLN A 58 -6.86 18.39 3.78
CA GLN A 58 -5.59 17.91 3.23
C GLN A 58 -5.15 16.60 3.89
N ARG A 59 -4.41 15.76 3.16
CA ARG A 59 -3.80 14.55 3.72
C ARG A 59 -2.81 14.93 4.82
N LYS A 60 -2.92 14.26 5.96
CA LYS A 60 -1.94 14.39 7.04
C LYS A 60 -0.66 13.63 6.69
N GLN A 61 -0.79 12.51 5.97
CA GLN A 61 0.31 11.62 5.62
C GLN A 61 0.41 11.39 4.10
N PRO A 62 0.80 12.40 3.30
CA PRO A 62 0.82 12.28 1.84
C PRO A 62 1.70 11.14 1.33
N GLY A 63 2.86 10.89 1.96
CA GLY A 63 3.72 9.76 1.61
C GLY A 63 3.10 8.40 1.90
N ALA A 64 2.49 8.24 3.08
CA ALA A 64 1.80 7.02 3.45
C ALA A 64 0.61 6.75 2.52
N PHE A 65 -0.11 7.79 2.11
CA PHE A 65 -1.17 7.70 1.10
C PHE A 65 -0.64 7.16 -0.23
N LEU A 66 0.50 7.65 -0.72
CA LEU A 66 1.11 7.13 -1.96
C LEU A 66 1.50 5.65 -1.83
N ILE A 67 2.09 5.25 -0.71
CA ILE A 67 2.45 3.85 -0.43
C ILE A 67 1.19 2.98 -0.41
N ALA A 68 0.15 3.40 0.31
CA ALA A 68 -1.12 2.68 0.40
C ALA A 68 -1.84 2.59 -0.96
N SER A 69 -1.79 3.63 -1.78
CA SER A 69 -2.34 3.61 -3.13
C SER A 69 -1.55 2.69 -4.07
N ALA A 70 -0.23 2.57 -3.89
CA ALA A 70 0.56 1.57 -4.62
C ALA A 70 0.21 0.14 -4.19
N ILE A 71 -0.07 -0.09 -2.91
CA ILE A 71 -0.59 -1.37 -2.41
C ILE A 71 -1.94 -1.67 -3.07
N ALA A 72 -2.87 -0.72 -3.09
CA ALA A 72 -4.20 -0.90 -3.71
C ALA A 72 -4.09 -1.36 -5.16
N LYS A 73 -3.33 -0.61 -5.97
CA LYS A 73 -3.09 -0.95 -7.38
C LYS A 73 -2.45 -2.31 -7.57
N HIS A 74 -1.49 -2.69 -6.73
CA HIS A 74 -0.86 -4.01 -6.79
C HIS A 74 -1.84 -5.13 -6.41
N LEU A 75 -2.65 -4.94 -5.37
CA LEU A 75 -3.62 -5.93 -4.94
C LEU A 75 -4.74 -6.13 -5.98
N ALA A 76 -5.07 -5.09 -6.74
CA ALA A 76 -6.02 -5.13 -7.85
C ALA A 76 -5.41 -5.59 -9.18
N SER A 77 -4.08 -5.76 -9.27
CA SER A 77 -3.43 -6.03 -10.55
C SER A 77 -3.72 -7.43 -11.09
N ASP A 78 -3.63 -7.56 -12.42
CA ASP A 78 -3.80 -8.82 -13.12
C ASP A 78 -2.83 -9.89 -12.60
N GLY A 79 -3.40 -10.95 -12.04
CA GLY A 79 -2.65 -12.06 -11.45
C GLY A 79 -2.49 -11.99 -9.92
N ILE A 80 -2.90 -10.88 -9.28
CA ILE A 80 -3.10 -10.79 -7.82
C ILE A 80 -4.59 -10.85 -7.50
N GLY A 81 -5.39 -9.90 -7.99
CA GLY A 81 -6.86 -9.90 -7.92
C GLY A 81 -7.43 -10.19 -6.51
N ILE A 82 -6.91 -9.51 -5.49
CA ILE A 82 -7.39 -9.65 -4.10
C ILE A 82 -8.47 -8.61 -3.77
N VAL A 83 -8.41 -7.45 -4.42
CA VAL A 83 -9.29 -6.29 -4.21
C VAL A 83 -9.64 -5.65 -5.56
N ASP A 84 -10.64 -4.77 -5.57
CA ASP A 84 -10.99 -3.94 -6.72
C ASP A 84 -10.56 -2.47 -6.53
N ALA A 85 -10.11 -2.11 -5.33
CA ALA A 85 -9.66 -0.76 -4.99
C ALA A 85 -8.51 -0.20 -5.85
N GLU A 86 -8.70 1.02 -6.35
CA GLU A 86 -7.71 1.71 -7.20
C GLU A 86 -6.74 2.63 -6.42
N ASP A 87 -7.10 2.99 -5.17
CA ASP A 87 -6.31 3.87 -4.31
C ASP A 87 -6.48 3.53 -2.81
N ALA A 88 -5.79 4.28 -1.96
CA ALA A 88 -5.81 4.05 -0.51
C ALA A 88 -7.18 4.28 0.15
N ASP A 89 -7.99 5.23 -0.33
CA ASP A 89 -9.32 5.49 0.25
C ASP A 89 -10.27 4.33 -0.11
N ALA A 90 -10.25 3.88 -1.36
CA ALA A 90 -11.03 2.73 -1.79
C ALA A 90 -10.59 1.45 -1.06
N LEU A 91 -9.27 1.26 -0.89
CA LEU A 91 -8.72 0.05 -0.27
C LEU A 91 -9.12 -0.07 1.20
N VAL A 92 -9.10 1.03 1.95
CA VAL A 92 -9.50 0.99 3.37
C VAL A 92 -10.99 0.75 3.52
N ASP A 93 -11.83 1.34 2.66
CA ASP A 93 -13.29 1.11 2.72
C ASP A 93 -13.64 -0.34 2.33
N GLU A 94 -13.04 -0.85 1.25
CA GLU A 94 -13.26 -2.23 0.80
C GLU A 94 -12.86 -3.25 1.87
N LEU A 95 -11.64 -3.17 2.39
CA LEU A 95 -11.13 -4.12 3.37
C LEU A 95 -11.83 -4.00 4.73
N ALA A 96 -12.31 -2.81 5.11
CA ALA A 96 -13.07 -2.62 6.35
C ALA A 96 -14.48 -3.23 6.27
N ARG A 97 -15.02 -3.38 5.05
CA ARG A 97 -16.34 -3.97 4.78
C ARG A 97 -16.28 -5.39 4.26
N ALA A 98 -15.08 -5.95 4.10
CA ALA A 98 -14.87 -7.31 3.64
C ALA A 98 -15.66 -8.30 4.49
N SER A 99 -16.54 -9.07 3.84
CA SER A 99 -17.34 -10.10 4.50
C SER A 99 -16.52 -11.34 4.85
N ASP A 100 -15.38 -11.54 4.18
CA ASP A 100 -14.46 -12.66 4.37
C ASP A 100 -13.11 -12.21 4.95
N ALA A 101 -12.80 -12.67 6.16
CA ALA A 101 -11.51 -12.44 6.82
C ALA A 101 -10.31 -13.05 6.06
N SER A 102 -10.53 -13.95 5.10
CA SER A 102 -9.47 -14.44 4.21
C SER A 102 -8.95 -13.34 3.27
N GLN A 103 -9.80 -12.40 2.83
CA GLN A 103 -9.42 -11.30 1.95
C GLN A 103 -8.39 -10.40 2.64
N LEU A 104 -8.69 -9.95 3.86
CA LEU A 104 -7.76 -9.11 4.64
C LEU A 104 -6.44 -9.82 4.93
N ARG A 105 -6.47 -11.13 5.23
CA ARG A 105 -5.25 -11.92 5.46
C ARG A 105 -4.38 -12.04 4.21
N ARG A 106 -4.99 -12.31 3.05
CA ARG A 106 -4.30 -12.35 1.75
C ARG A 106 -3.73 -11.00 1.38
N ALA A 107 -4.53 -9.93 1.52
CA ALA A 107 -4.09 -8.55 1.26
C ALA A 107 -2.90 -8.16 2.15
N THR A 108 -2.93 -8.52 3.44
CA THR A 108 -1.83 -8.24 4.38
C THR A 108 -0.54 -8.96 3.96
N ALA A 109 -0.62 -10.24 3.64
CA ALA A 109 0.54 -11.03 3.23
C ALA A 109 1.14 -10.51 1.90
N GLU A 110 0.28 -10.23 0.92
CA GLU A 110 0.70 -9.75 -0.39
C GLU A 110 1.26 -8.33 -0.33
N ALA A 111 0.64 -7.41 0.43
CA ALA A 111 1.15 -6.06 0.64
C ALA A 111 2.57 -6.06 1.22
N LEU A 112 2.84 -6.89 2.23
CA LEU A 112 4.18 -7.02 2.81
C LEU A 112 5.20 -7.60 1.80
N ALA A 113 4.78 -8.56 0.97
CA ALA A 113 5.63 -9.14 -0.07
C ALA A 113 5.97 -8.10 -1.16
N PHE A 114 4.98 -7.32 -1.59
CA PHE A 114 5.13 -6.21 -2.54
C PHE A 114 6.05 -5.11 -2.01
N LEU A 115 5.83 -4.64 -0.77
CA LEU A 115 6.62 -3.56 -0.17
C LEU A 115 8.11 -3.92 -0.03
N ASN A 116 8.44 -5.21 0.06
CA ASN A 116 9.83 -5.65 0.02
C ASN A 116 10.52 -5.33 -1.32
N TYR A 117 9.79 -5.36 -2.44
CA TYR A 117 10.32 -4.93 -3.73
C TYR A 117 10.31 -3.40 -3.85
N LEU A 118 9.19 -2.75 -3.53
CA LEU A 118 9.03 -1.31 -3.69
C LEU A 118 10.13 -0.52 -2.97
N LYS A 119 10.41 -0.84 -1.71
CA LYS A 119 11.46 -0.16 -0.93
C LYS A 119 12.87 -0.28 -1.51
N ARG A 120 13.11 -1.23 -2.43
CA ARG A 120 14.41 -1.43 -3.09
C ARG A 120 14.55 -0.63 -4.39
N PHE A 121 13.42 -0.19 -4.95
CA PHE A 121 13.39 0.59 -6.20
C PHE A 121 13.21 2.08 -5.95
N VAL A 122 12.80 2.47 -4.75
CA VAL A 122 12.72 3.86 -4.31
C VAL A 122 14.05 4.22 -3.64
N ALA A 123 14.74 5.22 -4.19
CA ALA A 123 16.04 5.73 -3.74
C ALA A 123 15.89 7.09 -3.07
#